data_AF-A0A6I9V4X3-F1
#
_entry.id   AF-A0A6I9V4X3-F1
#
_cell.length_a   1.000
_cell.length_b   1.000
_cell.length_c   1.000
_cell.angle_alpha   90.00
_cell.angle_beta   90.00
_cell.angle_gamma   90.00
#
_symmetry.space_group_name_H-M   'P 1'
#
loop_
_entity.id
_entity.type
_entity.pdbx_description
1 polymer ?
#
loop_
_entity_poly.entity_id
_entity_poly.type
_entity_poly.pdbx_seq_one_letter_code
_entity_poly.pdbx_strand_id
1 'polypeptide(L)'
;MVIGKSLNPCSLAWMTLTLFEEWFLKTFTPEVKEFLHGENLSEKAIFLIDNARCHPKEGELKSTDGQILVMCLPPNCTAVIQPIDQHAIRLTKMNCKTSLLGHIIRR
;
A
#
# COMPACT_ATOMS: atom_id res chain seq x y z
N MET A 1 -12.41 -0.20 -8.64
CA MET A 1 -12.61 -0.74 -9.99
C MET A 1 -11.80 -2.02 -10.03
N VAL A 2 -12.47 -3.16 -10.09
CA VAL A 2 -11.92 -4.48 -10.45
C VAL A 2 -12.83 -4.88 -11.64
N ILE A 3 -12.45 -5.50 -12.76
CA ILE A 3 -11.76 -6.78 -13.01
C ILE A 3 -11.35 -6.79 -14.51
N GLY A 4 -10.32 -7.55 -14.89
CA GLY A 4 -10.31 -8.25 -16.21
C GLY A 4 -9.00 -8.24 -17.00
N LYS A 5 -8.48 -9.43 -17.31
CA LYS A 5 -7.31 -9.68 -18.18
C LYS A 5 -7.55 -9.21 -19.63
N SER A 6 -6.57 -8.56 -20.25
CA SER A 6 -6.14 -8.79 -21.65
C SER A 6 -5.01 -7.83 -22.03
N LEU A 7 -3.94 -8.38 -22.63
CA LEU A 7 -2.96 -7.79 -23.55
C LEU A 7 -2.48 -6.33 -23.34
N ASN A 8 -1.18 -6.19 -23.05
CA ASN A 8 -0.37 -4.96 -23.09
C ASN A 8 -0.58 -4.15 -24.40
N PRO A 9 -0.43 -2.80 -24.43
CA PRO A 9 0.57 -2.03 -23.67
C PRO A 9 0.09 -0.67 -23.12
N CYS A 10 0.16 -0.48 -21.81
CA CYS A 10 0.19 0.85 -21.19
C CYS A 10 1.05 0.78 -19.91
N SER A 11 2.38 0.80 -20.09
CA SER A 11 3.36 0.28 -19.13
C SER A 11 3.97 1.30 -18.16
N LEU A 12 3.23 2.32 -17.72
CA LEU A 12 3.78 3.35 -16.80
C LEU A 12 3.02 3.56 -15.48
N ALA A 13 1.90 2.86 -15.24
CA ALA A 13 1.04 3.17 -14.09
C ALA A 13 0.85 2.02 -13.08
N TRP A 14 1.58 0.92 -13.23
CA TRP A 14 1.38 -0.29 -12.42
C TRP A 14 2.61 -0.55 -11.57
N MET A 15 2.39 -0.76 -10.26
CA MET A 15 3.44 -1.11 -9.32
C MET A 15 4.09 -2.44 -9.74
N THR A 16 5.39 -2.44 -9.99
CA THR A 16 6.17 -3.66 -10.22
C THR A 16 6.82 -4.11 -8.92
N LEU A 17 7.15 -5.39 -8.82
CA LEU A 17 7.86 -5.93 -7.65
C LEU A 17 9.16 -5.16 -7.39
N THR A 18 9.97 -4.91 -8.42
CA THR A 18 11.23 -4.17 -8.31
C THR A 18 11.03 -2.75 -7.82
N LEU A 19 10.01 -2.04 -8.32
CA LEU A 19 9.70 -0.69 -7.84
C LEU A 19 9.27 -0.71 -6.38
N PHE A 20 8.57 -1.77 -5.95
CA PHE A 20 8.10 -1.93 -4.58
C PHE A 20 9.25 -2.20 -3.63
N GLU A 21 10.16 -3.09 -4.00
CA GLU A 21 11.39 -3.37 -3.24
C GLU A 21 12.26 -2.11 -3.12
N GLU A 22 12.44 -1.37 -4.21
CA GLU A 22 13.21 -0.14 -4.21
C GLU A 22 12.59 0.91 -3.27
N TRP A 23 11.29 1.17 -3.41
CA TRP A 23 10.57 2.10 -2.54
C TRP A 23 10.60 1.64 -1.07
N PHE A 24 10.41 0.35 -0.80
CA PHE A 24 10.42 -0.21 0.55
C PHE A 24 11.78 0.04 1.24
N LEU A 25 12.88 -0.22 0.53
CA LEU A 25 14.24 -0.09 1.08
C LEU A 25 14.71 1.36 1.13
N LYS A 26 14.44 2.16 0.10
CA LYS A 26 15.00 3.52 -0.03
C LYS A 26 14.14 4.61 0.59
N THR A 27 12.84 4.37 0.78
CA THR A 27 11.89 5.39 1.25
C THR A 27 11.18 4.95 2.52
N PHE A 28 10.43 3.85 2.47
CA PHE A 28 9.62 3.41 3.60
C PHE A 28 10.47 3.06 4.84
N THR A 29 11.52 2.27 4.67
CA THR A 29 12.37 1.82 5.79
C THR A 29 13.04 2.99 6.53
N PRO A 30 13.70 3.96 5.87
CA PRO A 30 14.23 5.15 6.52
C PRO A 30 13.17 5.98 7.26
N GLU A 31 12.04 6.28 6.62
CA GLU A 31 10.98 7.11 7.21
C GLU A 31 10.39 6.48 8.46
N VAL A 32 10.15 5.16 8.45
CA VAL A 32 9.64 4.44 9.61
C VAL A 32 10.66 4.41 10.75
N LYS A 33 11.94 4.24 10.46
CA LYS A 33 13.00 4.29 11.47
C LYS A 33 13.09 5.67 12.11
N GLU A 34 13.08 6.72 11.30
CA GLU A 34 13.10 8.10 11.78
C GLU A 34 11.91 8.40 12.68
N PHE A 35 10.71 8.00 12.26
CA PHE A 35 9.50 8.14 13.07
C PHE A 35 9.61 7.40 14.41
N LEU A 36 9.99 6.11 14.39
CA LEU A 36 10.11 5.31 15.61
C LEU A 36 11.18 5.86 16.55
N HIS A 37 12.31 6.31 16.01
CA HIS A 37 13.36 6.96 16.78
C HIS A 37 12.85 8.26 17.42
N GLY A 38 12.11 9.09 16.69
CA GLY A 38 11.47 10.32 17.21
C GLY A 38 10.48 10.05 18.35
N GLU A 39 9.75 8.94 18.27
CA GLU A 39 8.84 8.46 19.33
C GLU A 39 9.56 7.70 20.46
N ASN A 40 10.90 7.62 20.43
CA ASN A 40 11.73 6.88 21.39
C ASN A 40 11.32 5.39 21.51
N LEU A 41 10.92 4.80 20.38
CA LEU A 41 10.56 3.40 20.23
C LEU A 41 11.71 2.60 19.60
N SER A 42 11.68 1.28 19.76
CA SER A 42 12.59 0.40 19.03
C SER A 42 12.29 0.47 17.54
N GLU A 43 13.33 0.60 16.71
CA GLU A 43 13.25 0.59 15.24
C GLU A 43 12.89 -0.79 14.66
N LYS A 44 11.77 -1.35 15.10
CA LYS A 44 11.23 -2.63 14.66
C LYS A 44 9.79 -2.42 14.22
N ALA A 45 9.46 -2.89 13.02
CA ALA A 45 8.12 -2.73 12.47
C ALA A 45 7.74 -3.88 11.55
N ILE A 46 6.43 -4.08 11.39
CA ILE A 46 5.87 -5.00 10.41
C ILE A 46 5.04 -4.17 9.44
N PHE A 47 5.40 -4.22 8.17
CA PHE A 47 4.60 -3.65 7.10
C PHE A 47 3.64 -4.72 6.55
N LEU A 48 2.37 -4.58 6.90
CA LEU A 48 1.32 -5.52 6.55
C LEU A 48 0.61 -5.10 5.27
N ILE A 49 0.73 -5.91 4.21
CA ILE A 49 0.18 -5.62 2.88
C ILE A 49 -0.83 -6.68 2.44
N ASP A 50 -1.63 -6.36 1.42
CA ASP A 50 -2.54 -7.33 0.83
C ASP A 50 -1.80 -8.38 -0.01
N ASN A 51 -2.43 -9.55 -0.18
CA ASN A 51 -1.87 -10.62 -1.01
C ASN A 51 -2.12 -10.33 -2.48
N ALA A 52 -1.28 -9.49 -3.09
CA ALA A 52 -1.28 -9.19 -4.51
C ALA A 52 -0.12 -9.89 -5.23
N ARG A 53 -0.32 -10.28 -6.50
CA ARG A 53 0.70 -10.97 -7.31
C ARG A 53 1.97 -10.15 -7.56
N CYS A 54 1.90 -8.83 -7.37
CA CYS A 54 3.02 -7.90 -7.51
C CYS A 54 3.85 -7.76 -6.23
N HIS A 55 3.45 -8.41 -5.14
CA HIS A 55 4.13 -8.33 -3.86
C HIS A 55 5.14 -9.48 -3.68
N PRO A 56 6.24 -9.25 -2.94
CA PRO A 56 7.17 -10.32 -2.59
C PRO A 56 6.43 -11.39 -1.78
N LYS A 57 6.89 -12.65 -1.85
CA LYS A 57 6.26 -13.68 -1.00
C LYS A 57 6.58 -13.36 0.46
N GLU A 58 5.75 -13.88 1.36
CA GLU A 58 5.85 -13.64 2.79
C GLU A 58 7.27 -13.93 3.31
N GLY A 59 7.88 -12.95 3.98
CA GLY A 59 9.23 -13.06 4.51
C GLY A 59 10.38 -12.93 3.51
N GLU A 60 10.12 -12.73 2.21
CA GLU A 60 11.17 -12.53 1.20
C GLU A 60 11.76 -11.11 1.25
N LEU A 61 11.00 -10.10 1.69
CA LEU A 61 11.45 -8.72 1.79
C LEU A 61 11.55 -8.23 3.24
N LYS A 62 12.74 -7.74 3.61
CA LYS A 62 13.07 -7.19 4.92
C LYS A 62 14.09 -6.08 4.77
N SER A 63 14.18 -5.20 5.76
CA SER A 63 15.24 -4.21 5.85
C SER A 63 16.63 -4.87 5.92
N THR A 64 17.68 -4.12 5.60
CA THR A 64 19.07 -4.61 5.60
C THR A 64 19.50 -5.21 6.95
N ASP A 65 18.99 -4.66 8.05
CA ASP A 65 19.22 -5.15 9.42
C ASP A 65 18.21 -6.23 9.88
N GLY A 66 17.20 -6.53 9.06
CA GLY A 66 16.16 -7.51 9.33
C GLY A 66 15.11 -7.11 10.37
N GLN A 67 15.10 -5.84 10.80
CA GLN A 67 14.25 -5.36 11.89
C GLN A 67 12.87 -4.89 11.41
N ILE A 68 12.75 -4.53 10.14
CA ILE A 68 11.50 -4.15 9.48
C ILE A 68 11.16 -5.23 8.45
N LEU A 69 9.99 -5.85 8.64
CA LEU A 69 9.57 -7.02 7.87
C LEU A 69 8.32 -6.71 7.05
N VAL A 70 8.21 -7.31 5.86
CA VAL A 70 6.98 -7.30 5.08
C VAL A 70 6.20 -8.59 5.30
N MET A 71 4.93 -8.48 5.67
CA MET A 71 4.00 -9.60 5.80
C MET A 71 2.78 -9.40 4.90
N CYS A 72 2.32 -10.48 4.30
CA CYS A 72 1.13 -10.48 3.46
C CYS A 72 -0.07 -11.02 4.25
N LEU A 73 -1.21 -10.36 4.14
CA LEU A 73 -2.45 -10.88 4.69
C LEU A 73 -2.89 -12.19 3.99
N PRO A 74 -3.71 -13.03 4.63
CA PRO A 74 -4.33 -14.16 3.97
C PRO A 74 -5.14 -13.73 2.72
N PRO A 75 -5.17 -14.56 1.67
CA PRO A 75 -5.95 -14.27 0.47
C PRO A 75 -7.44 -14.08 0.80
N ASN A 76 -8.11 -13.16 0.09
CA ASN A 76 -9.54 -12.83 0.22
C ASN A 76 -9.97 -12.14 1.54
N CYS A 77 -9.04 -11.76 2.41
CA CYS A 77 -9.39 -11.02 3.64
C CYS A 77 -9.28 -9.49 3.49
N THR A 78 -8.77 -8.99 2.36
CA THR A 78 -8.38 -7.58 2.19
C THR A 78 -9.52 -6.61 2.47
N ALA A 79 -10.68 -6.79 1.85
CA ALA A 79 -11.82 -5.89 2.02
C ALA A 79 -12.38 -5.83 3.47
N VAL A 80 -12.14 -6.88 4.27
CA VAL A 80 -12.66 -7.01 5.63
C VAL A 80 -11.63 -6.61 6.68
N ILE A 81 -10.34 -6.77 6.41
CA ILE A 81 -9.28 -6.58 7.40
C ILE A 81 -8.48 -5.30 7.16
N GLN A 82 -8.29 -4.88 5.90
CA GLN A 82 -7.44 -3.73 5.60
C GLN A 82 -8.14 -2.41 6.00
N PRO A 83 -7.60 -1.67 6.98
CA PRO A 83 -8.19 -0.40 7.40
C PRO A 83 -8.22 0.63 6.27
N ILE A 84 -7.25 0.56 5.35
CA ILE A 84 -7.16 1.47 4.21
C ILE A 84 -8.34 1.30 3.24
N ASP A 85 -8.78 0.06 2.99
CA ASP A 85 -9.90 -0.24 2.12
C ASP A 85 -11.23 0.20 2.74
N GLN A 86 -11.38 0.00 4.04
CA GLN A 86 -12.63 0.30 4.74
C GLN A 86 -12.82 1.78 5.02
N HIS A 87 -11.75 2.48 5.39
CA HIS A 87 -11.83 3.87 5.84
C HIS A 87 -11.31 4.84 4.80
N ALA A 88 -10.00 4.83 4.54
CA ALA A 88 -9.34 5.84 3.73
C ALA A 88 -9.89 5.86 2.30
N ILE A 89 -9.92 4.70 1.64
CA ILE A 89 -10.42 4.59 0.26
C ILE A 89 -11.91 4.93 0.18
N ARG A 90 -12.71 4.48 1.15
CA ARG A 90 -14.14 4.81 1.19
C ARG A 90 -14.36 6.30 1.32
N LEU A 91 -13.72 6.95 2.28
CA LEU A 91 -13.85 8.39 2.55
C LEU A 91 -13.36 9.22 1.36
N THR A 92 -12.19 8.89 0.81
CA THR A 92 -11.66 9.57 -0.38
C THR A 92 -12.60 9.47 -1.56
N LYS A 93 -13.16 8.28 -1.82
CA LYS A 93 -14.18 8.09 -2.88
C LYS A 93 -15.43 8.91 -2.62
N MET A 94 -15.92 8.95 -1.38
CA MET A 94 -17.09 9.77 -1.03
C MET A 94 -16.82 11.25 -1.23
N ASN A 95 -15.70 11.77 -0.72
CA ASN A 95 -15.33 13.18 -0.87
C ASN A 95 -15.16 13.59 -2.33
N CYS A 96 -14.52 12.73 -3.13
CA CYS A 96 -14.38 12.95 -4.57
C CYS A 96 -15.75 13.00 -5.26
N LYS A 97 -16.65 12.05 -4.97
CA LYS A 97 -18.02 12.05 -5.51
C LYS A 97 -18.80 13.29 -5.12
N THR A 98 -18.78 13.67 -3.84
CA THR A 98 -19.48 14.86 -3.34
C THR A 98 -18.95 16.13 -3.98
N SER A 99 -17.62 16.27 -4.10
CA SER A 99 -16.99 17.40 -4.78
C SER A 99 -17.40 17.46 -6.26
N LEU A 100 -17.34 16.34 -6.96
CA LEU A 100 -17.70 16.27 -8.38
C LEU A 100 -19.18 16.60 -8.61
N LEU A 101 -20.09 16.02 -7.83
CA LEU A 101 -21.53 16.31 -7.92
C LEU A 101 -21.82 17.78 -7.57
N GLY A 102 -21.15 18.34 -6.56
CA GLY A 102 -21.25 19.76 -6.22
C GLY A 102 -20.80 20.68 -7.35
N HIS A 103 -19.78 20.29 -8.11
CA HIS A 103 -19.35 21.04 -9.30
C HIS A 103 -20.35 20.93 -10.46
N ILE A 104 -20.99 19.76 -10.65
CA ILE A 104 -21.98 19.56 -11.73
C ILE A 104 -23.26 20.34 -11.43
N ILE A 105 -23.75 20.31 -10.18
CA ILE A 105 -25.01 20.95 -9.78
C ILE A 105 -24.86 22.50 -9.69
N ARG A 106 -23.66 23.02 -9.45
CA ARG A 106 -23.40 24.48 -9.46
C ARG A 106 -23.20 25.08 -10.85
N ARG A 107 -23.23 24.27 -11.92
CA ARG A 107 -23.28 24.75 -13.30
C ARG A 107 -24.71 24.83 -13.78
#